data_AF-A0A2U1B082-F1
#
_entry.id   AF-A0A2U1B082-F1
#
_cell.length_a   1.000
_cell.length_b   1.000
_cell.length_c   1.000
_cell.angle_alpha   90.00
_cell.angle_beta   90.00
_cell.angle_gamma   90.00
#
_symmetry.space_group_name_H-M   'P 1'
#
loop_
_entity.id
_entity.type
_entity.pdbx_description
1 polymer ?
#
loop_
_entity_poly.entity_id
_entity_poly.type
_entity_poly.pdbx_seq_one_letter_code
_entity_poly.pdbx_strand_id
1 'polypeptide(L)'
;MKNQDEVLKALMEEISVITGAPEATLSPGAPLGVNRINSLGFVELLLFIRRKWNLDYAAAGLPMTDVESPEALAARIARDAE
;
A
#
# COMPACT_ATOMS: atom_id res chain seq x y z
N MET A 1 -13.04 -13.19 -2.13
CA MET A 1 -12.14 -12.40 -3.00
C MET A 1 -12.49 -10.93 -2.91
N LYS A 2 -11.61 -10.12 -2.31
CA LYS A 2 -11.70 -8.66 -2.44
C LYS A 2 -11.24 -8.27 -3.84
N ASN A 3 -11.91 -7.30 -4.45
CA ASN A 3 -11.52 -6.83 -5.78
C ASN A 3 -10.19 -6.06 -5.67
N GLN A 4 -9.19 -6.45 -6.46
CA GLN A 4 -7.89 -5.78 -6.52
C GLN A 4 -8.05 -4.27 -6.77
N ASP A 5 -9.01 -3.87 -7.59
CA ASP A 5 -9.26 -2.45 -7.90
C ASP A 5 -9.72 -1.66 -6.67
N GLU A 6 -10.53 -2.27 -5.81
CA GLU A 6 -10.99 -1.66 -4.55
C GLU A 6 -9.84 -1.53 -3.55
N VAL A 7 -8.97 -2.54 -3.49
CA VAL A 7 -7.77 -2.51 -2.66
C VAL A 7 -6.81 -1.44 -3.15
N LEU A 8 -6.55 -1.39 -4.45
CA LEU A 8 -5.68 -0.40 -5.06
C LEU A 8 -6.19 1.02 -4.78
N LYS A 9 -7.48 1.27 -5.02
CA LYS A 9 -8.10 2.56 -4.71
C LYS A 9 -7.86 2.97 -3.27
N ALA A 10 -8.12 2.07 -2.31
CA ALA A 10 -7.90 2.34 -0.89
C ALA A 10 -6.43 2.59 -0.54
N LEU A 11 -5.48 1.90 -1.19
CA LEU A 11 -4.05 2.15 -0.99
C LEU A 11 -3.63 3.52 -1.54
N MET A 12 -4.14 3.91 -2.71
CA MET A 12 -3.81 5.19 -3.33
C MET A 12 -4.35 6.37 -2.50
N GLU A 13 -5.58 6.25 -1.99
CA GLU A 13 -6.17 7.20 -1.03
C GLU A 13 -5.28 7.33 0.23
N GLU A 14 -4.84 6.22 0.81
CA GLU A 14 -3.98 6.25 2.01
C GLU A 14 -2.59 6.82 1.71
N ILE A 15 -1.97 6.48 0.58
CA ILE A 15 -0.67 7.03 0.17
C ILE A 15 -0.77 8.56 0.01
N SER A 16 -1.87 9.05 -0.55
CA SER A 16 -2.16 10.49 -0.65
C SER A 16 -2.21 11.15 0.74
N VAL A 17 -2.89 10.52 1.71
CA VAL A 17 -2.96 10.99 3.10
C VAL A 17 -1.58 11.00 3.78
N ILE A 18 -0.83 9.90 3.70
CA ILE A 18 0.48 9.73 4.34
C ILE A 18 1.49 10.76 3.79
N THR A 19 1.46 11.01 2.49
CA THR A 19 2.48 11.83 1.82
C THR A 19 2.06 13.28 1.60
N GLY A 20 0.78 13.59 1.80
CA GLY A 20 0.18 14.88 1.45
C GLY A 20 0.19 15.19 -0.05
N ALA A 21 0.53 14.22 -0.90
CA ALA A 21 0.56 14.39 -2.34
C ALA A 21 -0.83 14.14 -2.94
N PRO A 22 -1.31 14.99 -3.87
CA PRO A 22 -2.59 14.75 -4.55
C PRO A 22 -2.59 13.42 -5.30
N GLU A 23 -3.69 12.65 -5.22
CA GLU A 23 -3.80 11.34 -5.90
C GLU A 23 -3.48 11.40 -7.40
N ALA A 24 -3.85 12.48 -8.09
CA ALA A 24 -3.57 12.69 -9.51
C ALA A 24 -2.05 12.76 -9.84
N THR A 25 -1.19 12.93 -8.83
CA THR A 25 0.27 12.97 -8.97
C THR A 25 0.94 11.66 -8.59
N LEU A 26 0.18 10.70 -8.04
CA LEU A 26 0.67 9.39 -7.67
C LEU A 26 0.60 8.43 -8.85
N SER A 27 1.49 7.44 -8.88
CA SER A 27 1.58 6.43 -9.92
C SER A 27 1.41 5.03 -9.33
N PRO A 28 0.30 4.34 -9.62
CA PRO A 28 -0.02 3.04 -9.01
C PRO A 28 0.92 1.91 -9.47
N GLY A 29 1.53 2.04 -10.64
CA GLY A 29 2.53 1.10 -11.18
C GLY A 29 3.98 1.44 -10.82
N ALA A 30 4.25 2.55 -10.13
CA ALA A 30 5.61 2.97 -9.79
C ALA A 30 6.03 2.54 -8.36
N PRO A 31 7.34 2.43 -8.09
CA PRO A 31 7.84 2.15 -6.74
C PRO A 31 7.33 3.12 -5.69
N LEU A 32 7.16 2.63 -4.45
CA LEU A 32 6.64 3.44 -3.33
C LEU A 32 7.44 4.73 -3.10
N GLY A 33 8.76 4.71 -3.29
CA GLY A 33 9.60 5.91 -3.17
C GLY A 33 9.30 6.99 -4.23
N VAL A 34 8.86 6.60 -5.44
CA VAL A 34 8.39 7.55 -6.46
C VAL A 34 7.09 8.22 -6.00
N ASN A 35 6.25 7.46 -5.30
CA ASN A 35 5.05 7.96 -4.62
C ASN A 35 5.33 8.67 -3.29
N ARG A 36 6.58 9.09 -3.03
CA ARG A 36 7.02 9.83 -1.83
C ARG A 36 6.85 9.10 -0.50
N ILE A 37 6.59 7.79 -0.52
CA ILE A 37 6.61 6.99 0.69
C ILE A 37 8.06 6.84 1.15
N ASN A 38 8.32 7.23 2.39
CA ASN A 38 9.60 7.00 3.08
C ASN A 38 9.43 5.85 4.08
N SER A 39 10.47 5.54 4.87
CA SER A 39 10.42 4.43 5.84
C SER A 39 9.30 4.58 6.88
N LEU A 40 9.02 5.79 7.37
CA LEU A 40 7.94 6.02 8.35
C LEU A 40 6.57 5.87 7.68
N GLY A 41 6.39 6.48 6.50
CA GLY A 41 5.16 6.36 5.73
C GLY A 41 4.88 4.92 5.30
N PHE A 42 5.92 4.12 5.08
CA PHE A 42 5.75 2.69 4.82
C PHE A 42 5.20 1.95 6.04
N VAL A 43 5.71 2.22 7.25
CA VAL A 43 5.14 1.65 8.48
C VAL A 43 3.68 2.07 8.66
N GLU A 44 3.34 3.34 8.41
CA GLU A 44 1.96 3.83 8.47
C GLU A 44 1.05 3.09 7.48
N LEU A 45 1.53 2.87 6.25
CA LEU A 45 0.82 2.10 5.23
C LEU A 45 0.60 0.63 5.67
N LEU A 46 1.59 -0.01 6.27
CA LEU A 46 1.43 -1.37 6.81
C LEU A 46 0.42 -1.42 7.97
N LEU A 47 0.41 -0.41 8.84
CA LEU A 47 -0.58 -0.30 9.92
C LEU A 47 -1.99 -0.08 9.37
N PHE A 48 -2.15 0.73 8.33
CA PHE A 48 -3.42 0.88 7.60
C PHE A 48 -3.90 -0.46 7.06
N ILE A 49 -3.01 -1.22 6.42
CA ILE A 49 -3.34 -2.53 5.86
C ILE A 49 -3.85 -3.48 6.94
N ARG A 50 -3.16 -3.52 8.09
CA ARG A 50 -3.59 -4.29 9.26
C ARG A 50 -4.97 -3.88 9.75
N ARG A 51 -5.24 -2.58 9.89
CA ARG A 51 -6.56 -2.09 10.36
C ARG A 51 -7.69 -2.42 9.40
N LYS A 52 -7.46 -2.30 8.09
CA LYS A 52 -8.50 -2.41 7.06
C LYS A 52 -8.75 -3.84 6.59
N TRP A 53 -7.71 -4.68 6.54
CA TRP A 53 -7.79 -6.04 6.00
C TRP A 53 -7.38 -7.13 7.00
N ASN A 54 -6.99 -6.78 8.22
CA ASN A 54 -6.50 -7.72 9.25
C ASN A 54 -5.27 -8.53 8.80
N LEU A 55 -4.43 -7.93 7.95
CA LEU A 55 -3.17 -8.51 7.46
C LEU A 55 -1.98 -7.83 8.15
N ASP A 56 -1.15 -8.60 8.87
CA ASP A 56 -0.02 -8.08 9.62
C ASP A 56 1.31 -8.28 8.89
N TYR A 57 1.51 -7.53 7.80
CA TYR A 57 2.76 -7.57 7.04
C TYR A 57 3.97 -7.00 7.80
N ALA A 58 3.72 -6.12 8.78
CA ALA A 58 4.77 -5.62 9.65
C ALA A 58 5.33 -6.75 10.54
N ALA A 59 4.46 -7.55 11.16
CA ALA A 59 4.89 -8.73 11.91
C ALA A 59 5.49 -9.83 11.00
N ALA A 60 5.04 -9.93 9.75
CA ALA A 60 5.63 -10.82 8.75
C ALA A 60 6.99 -10.33 8.21
N GLY A 61 7.47 -9.15 8.65
CA GLY A 61 8.78 -8.62 8.29
C GLY A 61 8.89 -8.16 6.84
N LEU A 62 7.78 -7.77 6.19
CA LEU A 62 7.80 -7.27 4.81
C LEU A 62 8.64 -5.98 4.70
N PRO A 63 9.81 -6.00 4.02
CA PRO A 63 10.57 -4.78 3.84
C PRO A 63 10.00 -3.96 2.68
N MET A 64 10.23 -2.65 2.71
CA MET A 64 9.77 -1.73 1.65
C MET A 64 10.34 -2.10 0.27
N THR A 65 11.55 -2.66 0.23
CA THR A 65 12.24 -3.08 -1.00
C THR A 65 11.55 -4.24 -1.71
N ASP A 66 10.74 -5.02 -1.00
CA ASP A 66 10.01 -6.16 -1.55
C ASP A 66 8.63 -5.76 -2.07
N VAL A 67 8.29 -4.45 -2.01
CA VAL A 67 7.06 -3.90 -2.58
C VAL A 67 7.40 -3.14 -3.86
N GLU A 68 7.13 -3.78 -5.00
CA GLU A 68 7.43 -3.24 -6.33
C GLU A 68 6.63 -1.97 -6.64
N SER A 69 5.33 -1.94 -6.29
CA SER A 69 4.42 -0.83 -6.56
C SER A 69 3.13 -0.94 -5.71
N PRO A 70 2.32 0.13 -5.60
CA PRO A 70 0.97 0.06 -5.04
C PRO A 70 0.08 -1.01 -5.70
N GLU A 71 0.16 -1.19 -7.02
CA GLU A 71 -0.55 -2.24 -7.76
C GLU A 71 -0.14 -3.65 -7.33
N ALA A 72 1.18 -3.90 -7.23
CA ALA A 72 1.68 -5.19 -6.78
C ALA A 72 1.26 -5.49 -5.33
N LEU A 73 1.26 -4.46 -4.47
CA LEU A 73 0.77 -4.58 -3.09
C LEU A 73 -0.73 -4.86 -3.05
N ALA A 74 -1.52 -4.21 -3.90
CA ALA A 74 -2.96 -4.44 -4.00
C ALA A 74 -3.27 -5.88 -4.43
N ALA A 75 -2.56 -6.38 -5.45
CA ALA A 75 -2.70 -7.76 -5.91
C ALA A 75 -2.34 -8.76 -4.79
N ARG A 76 -1.28 -8.49 -4.02
CA ARG A 76 -0.92 -9.31 -2.86
C ARG A 76 -2.01 -9.33 -1.80
N ILE A 77 -2.50 -8.17 -1.37
CA ILE A 77 -3.60 -8.06 -0.38
C ILE A 77 -4.87 -8.74 -0.87
N ALA A 78 -5.24 -8.59 -2.14
CA ALA A 78 -6.43 -9.20 -2.69
C ALA A 78 -6.38 -10.74 -2.64
N ARG A 79 -5.18 -11.33 -2.79
CA ARG A 79 -4.94 -12.77 -2.60
C ARG A 79 -4.92 -13.18 -1.14
N ASP A 80 -4.28 -12.41 -0.28
CA ASP A 80 -4.06 -12.77 1.12
C ASP A 80 -5.31 -12.54 1.99
N ALA A 81 -6.24 -11.68 1.55
CA ALA A 81 -7.47 -11.31 2.28
C ALA A 81 -8.67 -12.24 1.99
N GLU A 82 -8.43 -13.52 1.67
CA GLU A 82 -9.46 -14.56 1.51
C GLU A 82 -10.02 -15.08 2.84
#